data_AF-A0A833M7B6-F1
#
_entry.id   AF-A0A833M7B6-F1
#
_cell.length_a   1.000
_cell.length_b   1.000
_cell.length_c   1.000
_cell.angle_alpha   90.00
_cell.angle_beta   90.00
_cell.angle_gamma   90.00
#
_symmetry.space_group_name_H-M   'P 1'
#
loop_
_entity.id
_entity.type
_entity.pdbx_description
1 polymer ?
#
loop_
_entity_poly.entity_id
_entity_poly.type
_entity_poly.pdbx_seq_one_letter_code
_entity_poly.pdbx_strand_id
1 'polypeptide(L)'
;MLSQRKEIFKFLWIFIYDIKRGIIEDNKEKMFSILREFKEKGIRIVILGCTELPLLFQRSYNDEKVKSLGQKYIDTTELLAKAIIKEAKK
;
A
#
# COMPACT_ATOMS: atom_id res chain seq x y z
N MET A 1 -1.24 21.00 7.64
CA MET A 1 -1.43 19.60 8.10
C MET A 1 -2.78 18.99 7.71
N LEU A 2 -3.92 19.67 7.93
CA LEU A 2 -5.26 19.19 7.52
C LEU A 2 -5.46 19.11 5.99
N SER A 3 -4.87 20.02 5.22
CA SER A 3 -4.93 20.04 3.75
C SER A 3 -4.24 18.82 3.13
N GLN A 4 -3.01 18.53 3.56
CA GLN A 4 -2.18 17.44 3.05
C GLN A 4 -2.82 16.05 3.32
N ARG A 5 -3.44 15.85 4.49
CA ARG A 5 -4.20 14.63 4.78
C ARG A 5 -5.34 14.42 3.77
N LYS A 6 -6.09 15.49 3.43
CA LYS A 6 -7.19 15.40 2.46
C LYS A 6 -6.68 15.03 1.06
N GLU A 7 -5.52 15.55 0.65
CA GLU A 7 -4.90 15.22 -0.64
C GLU A 7 -4.44 13.77 -0.72
N ILE A 8 -3.80 13.25 0.33
CA ILE A 8 -3.41 11.84 0.44
C ILE A 8 -4.65 10.94 0.36
N PHE A 9 -5.70 11.28 1.13
CA PHE A 9 -6.96 10.54 1.08
C PHE A 9 -7.60 10.56 -0.30
N LYS A 10 -7.68 11.73 -0.95
CA LYS A 10 -8.24 11.87 -2.30
C LYS A 10 -7.44 11.05 -3.32
N PHE A 11 -6.12 11.07 -3.23
CA PHE A 11 -5.25 10.26 -4.08
C PHE A 11 -5.46 8.76 -3.88
N LEU A 12 -5.44 8.28 -2.63
CA LEU A 12 -5.68 6.87 -2.32
C LEU A 12 -7.07 6.42 -2.79
N TRP A 13 -8.09 7.27 -2.63
CA TRP A 13 -9.43 7.00 -3.09
C TRP A 13 -9.50 6.82 -4.60
N ILE A 14 -8.98 7.79 -5.36
CA ILE A 14 -8.94 7.72 -6.84
C ILE A 14 -8.21 6.45 -7.26
N PHE A 15 -7.04 6.20 -6.69
CA PHE A 15 -6.22 5.03 -7.01
C PHE A 15 -6.97 3.70 -6.79
N ILE A 16 -7.60 3.51 -5.63
CA ILE A 16 -8.36 2.28 -5.32
C ILE A 16 -9.47 2.07 -6.36
N TYR A 17 -10.19 3.13 -6.72
CA TYR A 17 -11.27 3.04 -7.70
C TYR A 17 -10.80 2.85 -9.15
N ASP A 18 -9.63 3.38 -9.51
CA ASP A 18 -9.04 3.17 -10.82
C ASP A 18 -8.59 1.72 -11.01
N ILE A 19 -7.90 1.16 -10.01
CA ILE A 19 -7.56 -0.27 -9.98
C ILE A 19 -8.81 -1.13 -10.11
N LYS A 20 -9.88 -0.78 -9.39
CA LYS A 20 -11.17 -1.48 -9.47
C LYS A 20 -11.81 -1.40 -10.87
N ARG A 21 -11.53 -0.36 -11.64
CA ARG A 21 -11.97 -0.20 -13.05
C ARG A 21 -11.03 -0.87 -14.06
N GLY A 22 -9.95 -1.50 -13.60
CA GLY A 22 -8.90 -2.06 -14.47
C GLY A 22 -7.93 -1.01 -15.03
N ILE A 23 -7.99 0.23 -14.54
CA ILE A 23 -7.09 1.31 -14.92
C ILE A 23 -5.88 1.24 -13.99
N ILE A 24 -4.71 0.87 -14.54
CA ILE A 24 -3.47 0.79 -13.76
C ILE A 24 -2.49 1.83 -14.29
N GLU A 25 -2.71 3.08 -13.89
CA GLU A 25 -1.77 4.18 -14.12
C GLU A 25 -0.54 4.04 -13.21
N ASP A 26 0.63 4.41 -13.73
CA ASP A 26 1.87 4.38 -12.97
C ASP A 26 1.95 5.59 -12.01
N ASN A 27 1.33 5.44 -10.84
CA ASN A 27 1.31 6.43 -9.78
C ASN A 27 2.43 6.21 -8.72
N LYS A 28 3.50 5.48 -9.09
CA LYS A 28 4.58 5.08 -8.17
C LYS A 28 5.26 6.24 -7.47
N GLU A 29 5.60 7.31 -8.19
CA GLU A 29 6.32 8.46 -7.60
C GLU A 29 5.50 9.15 -6.51
N LYS A 30 4.19 9.32 -6.73
CA LYS A 30 3.30 9.92 -5.74
C LYS A 30 3.05 8.99 -4.55
N MET A 31 2.99 7.68 -4.77
CA MET A 31 2.93 6.74 -3.64
C MET A 31 4.24 6.75 -2.84
N PHE A 32 5.38 6.74 -3.53
CA PHE A 32 6.69 6.75 -2.90
C PHE A 32 6.90 8.00 -2.04
N SER A 33 6.44 9.17 -2.50
CA SER A 33 6.50 10.40 -1.70
C SER A 33 5.66 10.29 -0.41
N ILE A 34 4.46 9.70 -0.48
CA ILE A 34 3.61 9.44 0.70
C ILE A 34 4.31 8.48 1.68
N LEU A 35 4.90 7.40 1.17
CA LEU A 35 5.62 6.43 1.99
C LEU A 35 6.88 7.02 2.63
N ARG A 36 7.62 7.85 1.89
CA ARG A 36 8.76 8.60 2.42
C ARG A 36 8.32 9.53 3.55
N GLU A 37 7.23 10.27 3.37
CA GLU A 37 6.66 11.12 4.42
C GLU A 37 6.29 10.30 5.68
N PHE A 38 5.73 9.10 5.49
CA PHE A 38 5.46 8.19 6.60
C PHE A 38 6.74 7.79 7.32
N LYS A 39 7.80 7.46 6.57
CA LYS A 39 9.11 7.13 7.13
C LYS A 39 9.70 8.30 7.93
N GLU A 40 9.65 9.52 7.40
CA GLU A 40 10.12 10.74 8.06
C GLU A 40 9.37 11.02 9.36
N LYS A 41 8.09 10.63 9.44
CA LYS A 41 7.28 10.67 10.67
C LYS A 41 7.52 9.50 11.63
N GLY A 42 8.50 8.64 11.36
CA GLY A 42 8.83 7.50 12.20
C GLY A 42 7.87 6.31 12.07
N ILE A 43 7.02 6.27 11.05
CA ILE A 43 6.10 5.15 10.81
C ILE A 43 6.92 3.96 10.30
N ARG A 44 6.97 2.91 11.11
CA ARG A 44 7.74 1.67 10.85
C ARG A 44 6.93 0.58 10.16
N ILE A 45 5.60 0.62 10.29
CA ILE A 45 4.68 -0.39 9.78
C ILE A 45 3.59 0.31 8.99
N VAL A 46 3.33 -0.15 7.77
CA VAL A 46 2.24 0.31 6.90
C VAL A 46 1.32 -0.87 6.64
N ILE A 47 0.05 -0.74 7.02
CA ILE A 47 -0.97 -1.76 6.79
C ILE A 47 -1.66 -1.48 5.44
N LEU A 48 -1.59 -2.44 4.53
CA LEU A 48 -2.30 -2.40 3.25
C LEU A 48 -3.72 -2.90 3.48
N GLY A 49 -4.58 -2.01 4.00
CA GLY A 49 -5.93 -2.35 4.50
C GLY A 49 -7.03 -2.48 3.44
N CYS A 50 -6.68 -2.37 2.14
CA CYS A 50 -7.62 -2.52 1.03
C CYS A 50 -6.99 -3.47 0.01
N THR A 51 -7.77 -4.39 -0.54
CA THR A 51 -7.28 -5.46 -1.44
C THR A 51 -6.57 -4.93 -2.71
N GLU A 52 -6.86 -3.71 -3.12
CA GLU A 52 -6.28 -3.02 -4.26
C GLU A 52 -4.90 -2.41 -3.95
N LEU A 53 -4.62 -2.07 -2.69
CA LEU A 53 -3.34 -1.47 -2.31
C LEU A 53 -2.18 -2.45 -2.55
N PRO A 54 -2.25 -3.75 -2.18
CA PRO A 54 -1.25 -4.72 -2.58
C PRO A 54 -0.97 -4.77 -4.07
N LEU A 55 -1.89 -4.43 -4.97
CA LEU A 55 -1.63 -4.46 -6.42
C LEU A 55 -0.71 -3.31 -6.87
N LEU A 56 -0.77 -2.17 -6.18
CA LEU A 56 0.21 -1.10 -6.32
C LEU A 56 1.60 -1.60 -5.92
N PHE A 57 1.65 -2.32 -4.80
CA PHE A 57 2.88 -2.81 -4.22
C PHE A 57 3.36 -4.11 -4.82
N GLN A 58 2.58 -4.96 -5.47
CA GLN A 58 3.09 -6.16 -6.15
C GLN A 58 3.93 -5.77 -7.37
N ARG A 59 3.66 -4.61 -7.98
CA ARG A 59 4.55 -3.96 -8.95
C ARG A 59 5.75 -3.25 -8.31
N SER A 60 5.74 -3.08 -6.98
CA SER A 60 6.73 -2.30 -6.22
C SER A 60 7.39 -2.99 -5.01
N TYR A 61 7.08 -4.24 -4.70
CA TYR A 61 7.72 -5.01 -3.61
C TYR A 61 9.13 -5.42 -4.05
N ASN A 62 9.38 -5.41 -5.36
CA ASN A 62 10.70 -5.44 -5.97
C ASN A 62 11.22 -4.04 -6.35
N ASP A 63 10.51 -2.96 -6.01
CA ASP A 63 11.00 -1.60 -6.22
C ASP A 63 12.01 -1.27 -5.12
N GLU A 64 13.27 -1.22 -5.52
CA GLU A 64 14.42 -0.85 -4.69
C GLU A 64 14.16 0.44 -3.89
N LYS A 65 13.42 1.42 -4.46
CA LYS A 65 13.09 2.66 -3.76
C LYS A 65 12.21 2.40 -2.55
N VAL A 66 11.16 1.57 -2.69
CA VAL A 66 10.25 1.24 -1.58
C VAL A 66 10.99 0.42 -0.51
N LYS A 67 11.83 -0.53 -0.92
CA LYS A 67 12.69 -1.29 0.01
C LYS A 67 13.64 -0.39 0.81
N SER A 68 14.22 0.62 0.17
CA SER A 68 15.16 1.55 0.80
C SER A 68 14.57 2.35 1.97
N LEU A 69 13.23 2.48 2.05
CA LEU A 69 12.57 3.16 3.17
C LEU A 69 12.67 2.35 4.49
N GLY A 70 12.92 1.04 4.40
CA GLY A 70 13.08 0.15 5.56
C GLY A 70 11.81 0.04 6.42
N GLN A 71 10.64 0.35 5.85
CA GLN A 71 9.34 0.13 6.49
C GLN A 71 8.88 -1.31 6.26
N LYS A 72 8.11 -1.86 7.20
CA LYS A 72 7.42 -3.14 7.01
C LYS A 72 6.03 -2.88 6.42
N TYR A 73 5.69 -3.61 5.37
CA TYR A 73 4.38 -3.55 4.75
C TYR A 73 3.63 -4.83 5.09
N ILE A 74 2.38 -4.70 5.57
CA ILE A 74 1.52 -5.84 5.91
C ILE A 74 0.40 -5.90 4.88
N ASP A 75 0.42 -6.91 4.03
CA ASP A 75 -0.70 -7.24 3.16
C ASP A 75 -1.78 -7.99 3.95
N THR A 76 -2.93 -7.35 4.12
CA THR A 76 -4.07 -7.95 4.84
C THR A 76 -4.71 -9.11 4.05
N THR A 77 -4.60 -9.11 2.72
CA THR A 77 -5.06 -10.19 1.83
C THR A 77 -4.23 -11.44 2.03
N GLU A 78 -2.90 -11.30 2.02
CA GLU A 78 -1.97 -12.42 2.26
C GLU A 78 -2.14 -12.98 3.69
N LEU A 79 -2.28 -12.09 4.68
CA LEU A 79 -2.52 -12.48 6.07
C LEU A 79 -3.81 -13.32 6.20
N LEU A 80 -4.90 -12.87 5.56
CA LEU A 80 -6.17 -13.58 5.55
C LEU A 80 -6.05 -14.94 4.86
N ALA A 81 -5.40 -15.02 3.70
CA ALA A 81 -5.18 -16.26 2.98
C ALA A 81 -4.40 -17.29 3.82
N LYS A 82 -3.33 -16.86 4.50
CA LYS A 82 -2.56 -17.73 5.41
C LYS A 82 -3.41 -18.25 6.57
N ALA A 83 -4.28 -17.41 7.14
CA ALA A 83 -5.18 -17.81 8.22
C ALA A 83 -6.20 -18.86 7.73
N ILE A 84 -6.78 -18.67 6.54
CA ILE A 84 -7.72 -19.61 5.92
C ILE A 84 -7.04 -20.97 5.67
N ILE A 85 -5.83 -20.98 5.11
CA ILE A 85 -5.07 -22.22 4.86
C ILE A 85 -4.76 -22.94 6.18
N LYS A 86 -4.40 -22.21 7.23
CA LYS A 86 -4.14 -22.79 8.56
C LYS A 86 -5.40 -23.45 9.13
N GLU A 87 -6.55 -22.83 8.96
CA GLU A 87 -7.82 -23.37 9.43
C GLU A 87 -8.26 -24.59 8.63
N ALA A 88 -8.12 -24.57 7.31
CA ALA A 88 -8.48 -25.69 6.42
C ALA A 88 -7.61 -26.94 6.59
N LYS A 89 -6.44 -26.81 7.24
CA LYS A 89 -5.50 -27.92 7.53
C LYS A 89 -5.67 -28.51 8.93
N LYS A 90 -6.56 -27.96 9.76
CA LYS A 90 -6.97 -28.57 11.02
C LYS A 90 -8.00 -29.66 10.76
#